data_AF-A0A520QRB9-F1
#
_entry.id   AF-A0A520QRB9-F1
#
_cell.length_a   1.000
_cell.length_b   1.000
_cell.length_c   1.000
_cell.angle_alpha   90.00
_cell.angle_beta   90.00
_cell.angle_gamma   90.00
#
_symmetry.space_group_name_H-M   'P 1'
#
loop_
_entity.id
_entity.type
_entity.pdbx_description
1 polymer ?
#
loop_
_entity_poly.entity_id
_entity_poly.type
_entity_poly.pdbx_seq_one_letter_code
_entity_poly.pdbx_strand_id
1 'polypeptide(L)'
;MKFITKKRPLQARFKGGFTLLEMLVAVSVMTLVIYVLYALFDQTQDALKKNASEVDVNEGGRAALEMIVRELSQMEVSGYPPVMDLQSGAVLSGSKSFHSRSTPGNLPLMLAYQPDALTSEGTTEDLEQGFRTNILQDFTFTSRGGLGFDITSYRVVNAENGIGTLGRFMTSGSLHSTDPRSSMVNKTLAFNLQFDSVVNQPSESEVFQPITDGVIHFRITAFDQFGREIMATVPRLNPLGLNLQRLNPKGKPLYGVRTDRPVDGTLVQELEGQTRAWFYGALPSYFDLEIGVIDPKVLEQVRALPPQFQASFLGQKINKVSLFRQRVPIRQLR
;
A
#
# COMPACT_ATOMS: atom_id res chain seq x y z
N MET A 1 -9.74 0.51 -111.45
CA MET A 1 -9.75 1.24 -110.16
C MET A 1 -8.59 0.70 -109.32
N LYS A 2 -7.51 1.47 -109.15
CA LYS A 2 -6.27 1.04 -108.44
C LYS A 2 -6.45 1.26 -106.94
N PHE A 3 -6.37 0.21 -106.12
CA PHE A 3 -6.24 0.32 -104.66
C PHE A 3 -4.81 0.00 -104.25
N ILE A 4 -4.11 1.03 -103.76
CA ILE A 4 -2.75 0.96 -103.23
C ILE A 4 -2.84 0.49 -101.77
N THR A 5 -2.23 -0.66 -101.47
CA THR A 5 -2.12 -1.23 -100.13
C THR A 5 -1.00 -0.54 -99.34
N LYS A 6 -1.36 0.28 -98.34
CA LYS A 6 -0.40 0.80 -97.33
C LYS A 6 -0.11 -0.30 -96.29
N LYS A 7 1.06 -0.92 -96.35
CA LYS A 7 1.58 -1.74 -95.24
C LYS A 7 2.09 -0.80 -94.14
N ARG A 8 1.47 -0.82 -92.96
CA ARG A 8 2.02 -0.19 -91.74
C ARG A 8 2.98 -1.17 -91.07
N PRO A 9 4.20 -0.76 -90.67
CA PRO A 9 5.08 -1.62 -89.90
C PRO A 9 4.57 -1.71 -88.45
N LEU A 10 4.36 -2.92 -87.96
CA LEU A 10 4.20 -3.19 -86.53
C LEU A 10 5.54 -2.94 -85.86
N GLN A 11 5.68 -1.80 -85.18
CA GLN A 11 6.80 -1.58 -84.28
C GLN A 11 6.63 -2.47 -83.04
N ALA A 12 7.38 -3.56 -82.98
CA ALA A 12 7.58 -4.31 -81.75
C ALA A 12 8.36 -3.42 -80.78
N ARG A 13 7.63 -2.77 -79.87
CA ARG A 13 8.20 -2.01 -78.76
C ARG A 13 8.79 -3.03 -77.79
N PHE A 14 10.10 -3.28 -77.90
CA PHE A 14 10.84 -4.02 -76.88
C PHE A 14 10.65 -3.30 -75.54
N LYS A 15 9.82 -3.87 -74.66
CA LYS A 15 9.86 -3.54 -73.24
C LYS A 15 11.23 -4.02 -72.76
N GLY A 16 12.14 -3.09 -72.48
CA GLY A 16 13.44 -3.43 -71.89
C GLY A 16 13.23 -4.26 -70.63
N GLY A 17 13.87 -5.43 -70.57
CA GLY A 17 13.95 -6.23 -69.35
C GLY A 17 14.95 -5.59 -68.39
N PHE A 18 14.71 -5.74 -67.08
CA PHE A 18 15.61 -5.23 -66.05
C PHE A 18 17.00 -5.86 -66.15
N THR A 19 18.02 -5.04 -65.99
CA THR A 19 19.42 -5.47 -66.04
C THR A 19 19.86 -6.13 -64.72
N LEU A 20 20.89 -7.00 -64.77
CA LEU A 20 21.46 -7.65 -63.57
C LEU A 20 21.90 -6.64 -62.51
N LEU A 21 22.40 -5.47 -62.93
CA LEU A 21 22.82 -4.40 -62.04
C LEU A 21 21.62 -3.76 -61.33
N GLU A 22 20.51 -3.51 -62.04
CA GLU A 22 19.28 -3.01 -61.42
C GLU A 22 18.71 -4.01 -60.40
N MET A 23 18.77 -5.31 -60.68
CA MET A 23 18.33 -6.33 -59.73
C MET A 23 19.22 -6.39 -58.48
N LEU A 24 20.55 -6.28 -58.64
CA LEU A 24 21.49 -6.24 -57.50
C LEU A 24 21.28 -5.01 -56.63
N VAL A 25 21.12 -3.84 -57.26
CA VAL A 25 20.83 -2.58 -56.56
C VAL A 25 19.48 -2.67 -55.86
N ALA A 26 18.43 -3.12 -56.55
CA ALA A 26 17.09 -3.24 -55.96
C ALA A 26 17.07 -4.16 -54.72
N VAL A 27 17.73 -5.33 -54.79
CA VAL A 27 17.80 -6.25 -53.65
C VAL A 27 18.61 -5.63 -52.50
N SER A 28 19.74 -4.97 -52.79
CA SER A 28 20.55 -4.30 -51.75
C SER A 28 19.81 -3.16 -51.03
N VAL A 29 19.03 -2.37 -51.77
CA VAL A 29 18.21 -1.29 -51.19
C VAL A 29 17.05 -1.87 -50.40
N MET A 30 16.39 -2.91 -50.91
CA MET A 30 15.29 -3.57 -50.20
C MET A 30 15.75 -4.19 -48.89
N THR A 31 16.89 -4.89 -48.87
CA THR A 31 17.44 -5.47 -47.63
C THR A 31 17.82 -4.40 -46.61
N LEU A 32 18.43 -3.30 -47.06
CA LEU A 32 18.74 -2.15 -46.20
C LEU A 32 17.47 -1.55 -45.59
N VAL A 33 16.44 -1.30 -46.41
CA VAL A 33 15.16 -0.74 -45.95
C VAL A 33 14.48 -1.69 -44.97
N ILE A 34 14.45 -3.00 -45.23
CA ILE A 34 13.89 -3.99 -44.32
C ILE A 34 14.63 -3.98 -42.98
N TYR A 35 15.96 -3.90 -42.97
CA TYR A 35 16.74 -3.83 -41.74
C TYR A 35 16.39 -2.60 -40.90
N VAL A 36 16.29 -1.44 -41.54
CA VAL A 36 15.93 -0.18 -40.87
C VAL A 36 14.50 -0.26 -40.31
N LEU A 37 13.53 -0.73 -41.12
CA LEU A 37 12.15 -0.88 -40.68
C LEU A 37 12.01 -1.89 -39.55
N TYR A 38 12.76 -2.99 -39.59
CA TYR A 38 12.77 -4.00 -38.54
C TYR A 38 13.29 -3.41 -37.23
N ALA A 39 14.42 -2.69 -37.26
CA ALA A 39 14.97 -2.05 -36.06
C ALA A 39 14.01 -1.02 -35.45
N LEU A 40 13.35 -0.20 -36.29
CA LEU A 40 12.35 0.76 -35.82
C LEU A 40 11.11 0.06 -35.24
N PHE A 41 10.64 -1.01 -35.89
CA PHE A 41 9.49 -1.77 -35.41
C PHE A 41 9.76 -2.40 -34.04
N ASP A 42 10.92 -3.04 -33.88
CA ASP A 42 11.34 -3.65 -32.62
C ASP A 42 11.42 -2.59 -31.50
N GLN A 43 12.04 -1.44 -31.78
CA GLN A 43 12.09 -0.31 -30.85
C GLN A 43 10.70 0.19 -30.44
N THR A 44 9.76 0.29 -31.39
CA THR A 44 8.37 0.71 -31.07
C THR A 44 7.62 -0.35 -30.27
N GLN A 45 7.80 -1.64 -30.56
CA GLN A 45 7.17 -2.72 -29.80
C GLN A 45 7.68 -2.76 -28.37
N ASP A 46 8.99 -2.61 -28.17
CA ASP A 46 9.59 -2.61 -26.85
C ASP A 46 9.13 -1.41 -26.02
N ALA A 47 9.05 -0.23 -26.64
CA ALA A 47 8.48 0.95 -25.99
C ALA A 47 7.02 0.72 -25.57
N LEU A 48 6.19 0.13 -26.44
CA LEU A 48 4.79 -0.18 -26.13
C LEU A 48 4.66 -1.21 -25.01
N LYS A 49 5.45 -2.29 -25.03
CA LYS A 49 5.45 -3.33 -23.98
C LYS A 49 5.89 -2.78 -22.62
N LYS A 50 6.83 -1.84 -22.61
CA LYS A 50 7.28 -1.16 -21.39
C LYS A 50 6.19 -0.24 -20.83
N ASN A 51 5.57 0.55 -21.70
CA ASN A 51 4.46 1.43 -21.32
C ASN A 51 3.27 0.63 -20.77
N ALA A 52 2.93 -0.50 -21.39
CA ALA A 52 1.85 -1.38 -20.90
C ALA A 52 2.13 -1.88 -19.48
N SER A 53 3.33 -2.39 -19.19
CA SER A 53 3.68 -2.83 -17.83
C SER A 53 3.67 -1.70 -16.80
N GLU A 54 4.08 -0.49 -17.20
CA GLU A 54 4.05 0.68 -16.32
C GLU A 54 2.61 1.12 -16.00
N VAL A 55 1.72 1.03 -16.98
CA VAL A 55 0.29 1.28 -16.78
C VAL A 55 -0.30 0.25 -15.83
N ASP A 56 -0.02 -1.05 -16.01
CA ASP A 56 -0.57 -2.11 -15.14
C ASP A 56 -0.19 -1.92 -13.65
N VAL A 57 1.06 -1.55 -13.36
CA VAL A 57 1.52 -1.20 -12.00
C VAL A 57 0.74 -0.02 -11.44
N ASN A 58 0.67 1.04 -12.24
CA ASN A 58 0.05 2.27 -11.82
C ASN A 58 -1.45 2.08 -11.60
N GLU A 59 -2.11 1.26 -12.41
CA GLU A 59 -3.51 0.91 -12.23
C GLU A 59 -3.73 0.06 -10.97
N GLY A 60 -2.93 -0.98 -10.73
CA GLY A 60 -3.05 -1.83 -9.54
C GLY A 60 -2.81 -1.08 -8.23
N GLY A 61 -1.70 -0.34 -8.14
CA GLY A 61 -1.34 0.45 -6.96
C GLY A 61 -2.30 1.60 -6.69
N ARG A 62 -2.73 2.32 -7.74
CA ARG A 62 -3.73 3.40 -7.63
C ARG A 62 -5.10 2.86 -7.24
N ALA A 63 -5.55 1.76 -7.83
CA ALA A 63 -6.84 1.14 -7.49
C ALA A 63 -6.86 0.67 -6.01
N ALA A 64 -5.76 0.09 -5.53
CA ALA A 64 -5.60 -0.27 -4.13
C ALA A 64 -5.69 0.95 -3.22
N LEU A 65 -4.98 2.04 -3.55
CA LEU A 65 -5.03 3.29 -2.79
C LEU A 65 -6.44 3.89 -2.79
N GLU A 66 -7.10 4.00 -3.94
CA GLU A 66 -8.45 4.56 -4.07
C GLU A 66 -9.48 3.77 -3.26
N MET A 67 -9.35 2.44 -3.25
CA MET A 67 -10.19 1.58 -2.42
C MET A 67 -9.98 1.86 -0.93
N ILE A 68 -8.72 1.86 -0.46
CA ILE A 68 -8.42 2.15 0.95
C ILE A 68 -8.92 3.53 1.33
N VAL A 69 -8.64 4.56 0.52
CA VAL A 69 -9.03 5.94 0.77
C VAL A 69 -10.55 6.06 0.91
N ARG A 70 -11.30 5.41 0.01
CA ARG A 70 -12.76 5.38 0.07
C ARG A 70 -13.25 4.78 1.38
N GLU A 71 -12.73 3.62 1.77
CA GLU A 71 -13.18 2.92 2.98
C GLU A 71 -12.73 3.64 4.26
N LEU A 72 -11.50 4.13 4.28
CA LEU A 72 -10.95 4.90 5.39
C LEU A 72 -11.71 6.22 5.58
N SER A 73 -12.17 6.86 4.50
CA SER A 73 -13.00 8.07 4.59
C SER A 73 -14.39 7.83 5.21
N GLN A 74 -14.84 6.58 5.25
CA GLN A 74 -16.08 6.13 5.88
C GLN A 74 -15.86 5.65 7.33
N MET A 75 -14.65 5.81 7.86
CA MET A 75 -14.34 5.44 9.24
C MET A 75 -15.23 6.19 10.23
N GLU A 76 -15.76 5.47 11.21
CA GLU A 76 -16.65 6.00 12.23
C GLU A 76 -16.36 5.35 13.58
N VAL A 77 -16.55 6.12 14.66
CA VAL A 77 -16.44 5.65 16.04
C VAL A 77 -17.65 4.76 16.35
N SER A 78 -17.43 3.60 16.95
CA SER A 78 -18.53 2.70 17.31
C SER A 78 -19.38 3.18 18.50
N GLY A 79 -18.85 4.10 19.29
CA GLY A 79 -19.60 4.87 20.28
C GLY A 79 -19.97 4.13 21.57
N TYR A 80 -19.45 2.91 21.78
CA TYR A 80 -19.69 2.20 23.03
C TYR A 80 -18.92 2.87 24.18
N PRO A 81 -19.58 3.12 25.32
CA PRO A 81 -19.02 3.94 26.39
C PRO A 81 -17.86 3.22 27.11
N PRO A 82 -16.97 3.98 27.77
CA PRO A 82 -15.97 3.44 28.69
C PRO A 82 -16.58 2.49 29.73
N VAL A 83 -15.82 1.48 30.13
CA VAL A 83 -16.26 0.44 31.09
C VAL A 83 -15.50 0.59 32.38
N MET A 84 -16.20 0.50 33.52
CA MET A 84 -15.53 0.34 34.81
C MET A 84 -15.31 -1.16 35.08
N ASP A 85 -14.05 -1.54 35.30
CA ASP A 85 -13.73 -2.84 35.89
C ASP A 85 -14.15 -2.82 37.37
N LEU A 86 -15.09 -3.70 37.73
CA LEU A 86 -15.67 -3.79 39.06
C LEU A 86 -14.69 -4.32 40.11
N GLN A 87 -13.65 -5.05 39.70
CA GLN A 87 -12.66 -5.63 40.63
C GLN A 87 -11.56 -4.62 40.98
N SER A 88 -11.03 -3.90 39.98
CA SER A 88 -9.98 -2.90 40.21
C SER A 88 -10.50 -1.47 40.42
N GLY A 89 -11.80 -1.21 40.15
CA GLY A 89 -12.38 0.13 40.13
C GLY A 89 -11.88 1.00 38.98
N ALA A 90 -11.14 0.43 38.01
CA ALA A 90 -10.52 1.17 36.92
C ALA A 90 -11.51 1.44 35.78
N VAL A 91 -11.48 2.65 35.22
CA VAL A 91 -12.19 2.96 33.98
C VAL A 91 -11.31 2.60 32.79
N LEU A 92 -11.77 1.66 31.97
CA LEU A 92 -11.20 1.25 30.69
C LEU A 92 -11.81 2.09 29.57
N SER A 93 -10.99 2.41 28.57
CA SER A 93 -11.37 3.23 27.41
C SER A 93 -12.55 2.64 26.64
N GLY A 94 -13.21 3.50 25.85
CA GLY A 94 -14.38 3.12 25.07
C GLY A 94 -14.09 2.07 23.98
N SER A 95 -15.00 1.92 23.03
CA SER A 95 -14.73 1.02 21.92
C SER A 95 -13.59 1.49 21.02
N LYS A 96 -12.73 0.55 20.66
CA LYS A 96 -11.63 0.73 19.70
C LYS A 96 -12.20 1.12 18.35
N SER A 97 -11.67 2.18 17.76
CA SER A 97 -12.13 2.69 16.45
C SER A 97 -11.03 2.61 15.39
N PHE A 98 -9.77 2.70 15.80
CA PHE A 98 -8.63 2.50 14.92
C PHE A 98 -7.43 1.95 15.70
N HIS A 99 -6.65 1.12 15.02
CA HIS A 99 -5.35 0.64 15.46
C HIS A 99 -4.39 0.59 14.28
N SER A 100 -3.16 1.05 14.45
CA SER A 100 -2.05 0.72 13.53
C SER A 100 -0.80 0.30 14.28
N ARG A 101 0.01 -0.52 13.65
CA ARG A 101 1.33 -0.94 14.14
C ARG A 101 2.23 -1.36 12.99
N SER A 102 3.53 -1.53 13.27
CA SER A 102 4.38 -2.33 12.37
C SER A 102 3.84 -3.75 12.26
N THR A 103 3.79 -4.28 11.04
CA THR A 103 3.25 -5.61 10.76
C THR A 103 4.06 -6.68 11.52
N PRO A 104 3.44 -7.48 12.42
CA PRO A 104 4.17 -8.50 13.18
C PRO A 104 4.80 -9.56 12.29
N GLY A 105 5.97 -10.05 12.71
CA GLY A 105 6.70 -11.13 12.01
C GLY A 105 7.35 -10.71 10.70
N ASN A 106 7.27 -9.43 10.34
CA ASN A 106 7.83 -8.93 9.09
C ASN A 106 9.29 -8.51 9.28
N LEU A 107 10.17 -8.99 8.39
CA LEU A 107 11.55 -8.53 8.32
C LEU A 107 11.61 -7.32 7.38
N PRO A 108 12.17 -6.19 7.81
CA PRO A 108 12.30 -5.04 6.93
C PRO A 108 13.24 -5.36 5.76
N LEU A 109 12.90 -4.87 4.57
CA LEU A 109 13.77 -4.85 3.42
C LEU A 109 14.98 -3.97 3.76
N MET A 110 16.17 -4.55 3.82
CA MET A 110 17.42 -3.84 4.09
C MET A 110 18.09 -3.45 2.78
N LEU A 111 17.98 -2.19 2.38
CA LEU A 111 18.62 -1.65 1.18
C LEU A 111 19.89 -0.89 1.54
N ALA A 112 20.87 -0.92 0.63
CA ALA A 112 22.03 -0.04 0.68
C ALA A 112 21.61 1.43 0.88
N TYR A 113 22.39 2.20 1.62
CA TYR A 113 22.21 3.64 1.60
C TYR A 113 22.61 4.27 0.25
N GLN A 114 23.58 3.69 -0.47
CA GLN A 114 24.00 4.05 -1.82
C GLN A 114 24.01 2.80 -2.73
N PRO A 115 23.38 2.83 -3.92
CA PRO A 115 23.22 1.65 -4.77
C PRO A 115 24.54 1.07 -5.30
N ASP A 116 25.59 1.90 -5.41
CA ASP A 116 26.91 1.51 -5.90
C ASP A 116 27.87 1.05 -4.77
N ALA A 117 27.44 1.14 -3.51
CA ALA A 117 28.29 0.93 -2.35
C ALA A 117 28.24 -0.50 -1.80
N LEU A 118 27.17 -1.27 -2.06
CA LEU A 118 27.10 -2.65 -1.58
C LEU A 118 27.81 -3.58 -2.55
N THR A 119 28.77 -4.33 -2.02
CA THR A 119 29.22 -5.55 -2.69
C THR A 119 28.09 -6.58 -2.68
N SER A 120 28.04 -7.47 -3.66
CA SER A 120 27.04 -8.56 -3.68
C SER A 120 27.16 -9.51 -2.48
N GLU A 121 28.27 -9.42 -1.74
CA GLU A 121 28.61 -10.30 -0.61
C GLU A 121 28.24 -9.71 0.76
N GLY A 122 27.90 -8.41 0.86
CA GLY A 122 27.47 -7.78 2.11
C GLY A 122 28.56 -7.83 3.18
N THR A 123 29.71 -7.21 2.92
CA THR A 123 30.88 -7.26 3.82
C THR A 123 30.64 -6.49 5.13
N THR A 124 31.53 -6.65 6.11
CA THR A 124 31.51 -5.85 7.35
C THR A 124 31.59 -4.34 7.09
N GLU A 125 32.23 -3.92 5.99
CA GLU A 125 32.32 -2.51 5.56
C GLU A 125 30.95 -1.98 5.07
N ASP A 126 30.15 -2.85 4.46
CA ASP A 126 28.77 -2.54 4.03
C ASP A 126 27.84 -2.25 5.24
N LEU A 127 28.03 -2.98 6.35
CA LEU A 127 27.30 -2.76 7.61
C LEU A 127 27.64 -1.40 8.26
N GLU A 128 28.88 -0.93 8.14
CA GLU A 128 29.34 0.35 8.71
C GLU A 128 28.78 1.57 7.97
N GLN A 129 28.45 1.44 6.68
CA GLN A 129 27.81 2.52 5.90
C GLN A 129 26.32 2.71 6.23
N GLY A 130 25.67 1.68 6.78
CA GLY A 130 24.26 1.69 7.18
C GLY A 130 23.27 1.38 6.05
N PHE A 131 22.06 1.00 6.47
CA PHE A 131 20.98 0.57 5.56
C PHE A 131 19.79 1.51 5.61
N ARG A 132 19.03 1.55 4.52
CA ARG A 132 17.67 2.08 4.48
C ARG A 132 16.71 0.92 4.60
N THR A 133 15.70 1.08 5.45
CA THR A 133 14.65 0.08 5.60
C THR A 133 13.33 0.60 5.08
N ASN A 134 12.51 -0.33 4.60
CA ASN A 134 11.11 -0.03 4.32
C ASN A 134 10.27 0.00 5.60
N ILE A 135 9.05 0.52 5.47
CA ILE A 135 8.05 0.52 6.53
C ILE A 135 6.86 -0.29 6.04
N LEU A 136 6.51 -1.35 6.76
CA LEU A 136 5.31 -2.15 6.53
C LEU A 136 4.45 -2.11 7.79
N GLN A 137 3.46 -1.23 7.78
CA GLN A 137 2.47 -1.12 8.85
C GLN A 137 1.19 -1.85 8.49
N ASP A 138 0.49 -2.38 9.48
CA ASP A 138 -0.90 -2.75 9.35
C ASP A 138 -1.77 -1.70 10.02
N PHE A 139 -3.04 -1.63 9.60
CA PHE A 139 -4.03 -0.88 10.34
C PHE A 139 -5.41 -1.50 10.22
N THR A 140 -6.18 -1.33 11.29
CA THR A 140 -7.54 -1.84 11.44
C THR A 140 -8.41 -0.70 11.92
N PHE A 141 -9.59 -0.54 11.35
CA PHE A 141 -10.51 0.53 11.70
C PHE A 141 -11.96 0.09 11.62
N THR A 142 -12.81 0.88 12.26
CA THR A 142 -14.26 0.68 12.27
C THR A 142 -14.95 1.62 11.30
N SER A 143 -15.95 1.13 10.59
CA SER A 143 -16.86 1.93 9.78
C SER A 143 -18.31 1.53 10.06
N ARG A 144 -19.26 2.35 9.63
CA ARG A 144 -20.68 2.02 9.76
C ARG A 144 -21.15 1.18 8.57
N GLY A 145 -21.66 -0.01 8.87
CA GLY A 145 -22.29 -0.95 7.96
C GLY A 145 -23.82 -0.95 8.08
N GLY A 146 -24.48 -1.75 7.24
CA GLY A 146 -25.94 -1.82 7.18
C GLY A 146 -26.62 -2.37 8.45
N LEU A 147 -25.93 -3.23 9.20
CA LEU A 147 -26.43 -3.87 10.43
C LEU A 147 -25.68 -3.39 11.68
N GLY A 148 -24.84 -2.36 11.59
CA GLY A 148 -24.10 -1.80 12.72
C GLY A 148 -22.69 -1.38 12.33
N PHE A 149 -21.67 -1.88 13.02
CA PHE A 149 -20.27 -1.56 12.71
C PHE A 149 -19.59 -2.69 11.96
N ASP A 150 -18.79 -2.33 10.97
CA ASP A 150 -17.87 -3.22 10.29
C ASP A 150 -16.44 -2.93 10.74
N ILE A 151 -15.61 -3.96 10.79
CA ILE A 151 -14.18 -3.87 11.10
C ILE A 151 -13.44 -4.25 9.83
N THR A 152 -12.59 -3.33 9.35
CA THR A 152 -11.75 -3.54 8.18
C THR A 152 -10.29 -3.46 8.58
N SER A 153 -9.49 -4.40 8.09
CA SER A 153 -8.05 -4.47 8.33
C SER A 153 -7.30 -4.53 7.01
N TYR A 154 -6.25 -3.71 6.88
CA TYR A 154 -5.31 -3.74 5.77
C TYR A 154 -3.93 -4.13 6.28
N ARG A 155 -3.30 -5.08 5.58
CA ARG A 155 -1.99 -5.59 5.93
C ARG A 155 -1.23 -6.06 4.70
N VAL A 156 0.08 -5.89 4.69
CA VAL A 156 0.95 -6.60 3.74
C VAL A 156 1.20 -8.00 4.28
N VAL A 157 0.57 -8.99 3.65
CA VAL A 157 0.60 -10.41 4.00
C VAL A 157 1.69 -11.14 3.20
N ASN A 158 2.12 -12.30 3.72
CA ASN A 158 3.15 -13.15 3.11
C ASN A 158 4.40 -12.35 2.71
N ALA A 159 4.83 -11.46 3.62
CA ALA A 159 5.96 -10.59 3.35
C ALA A 159 7.27 -11.34 3.58
N GLU A 160 8.03 -11.55 2.51
CA GLU A 160 9.36 -12.12 2.54
C GLU A 160 10.37 -11.00 2.24
N ASN A 161 11.37 -10.82 3.10
CA ASN A 161 12.38 -9.77 2.96
C ASN A 161 11.78 -8.36 2.74
N GLY A 162 10.67 -8.06 3.42
CA GLY A 162 9.98 -6.77 3.32
C GLY A 162 9.21 -6.56 2.01
N ILE A 163 8.92 -7.60 1.25
CA ILE A 163 8.09 -7.55 0.04
C ILE A 163 6.93 -8.50 0.23
N GLY A 164 5.70 -8.03 0.06
CA GLY A 164 4.54 -8.91 0.17
C GLY A 164 3.36 -8.44 -0.65
N THR A 165 2.22 -9.05 -0.37
CA THR A 165 0.95 -8.74 -1.03
C THR A 165 0.09 -7.92 -0.08
N LEU A 166 -0.42 -6.76 -0.52
CA LEU A 166 -1.43 -6.06 0.26
C LEU A 166 -2.72 -6.87 0.26
N GLY A 167 -3.17 -7.24 1.46
CA GLY A 167 -4.41 -7.92 1.72
C GLY A 167 -5.38 -7.06 2.52
N ARG A 168 -6.66 -7.40 2.39
CA ARG A 168 -7.77 -6.80 3.13
C ARG A 168 -8.60 -7.88 3.81
N PHE A 169 -8.91 -7.67 5.07
CA PHE A 169 -9.82 -8.52 5.83
C PHE A 169 -10.97 -7.66 6.37
N MET A 170 -12.21 -8.16 6.25
CA MET A 170 -13.39 -7.46 6.71
C MET A 170 -14.32 -8.41 7.46
N THR A 171 -14.88 -7.95 8.57
CA THR A 171 -15.88 -8.70 9.33
C THR A 171 -16.87 -7.75 10.00
N SER A 172 -18.03 -8.28 10.39
CA SER A 172 -18.98 -7.52 11.21
C SER A 172 -18.37 -7.31 12.60
N GLY A 173 -18.27 -6.05 13.01
CA GLY A 173 -17.99 -5.64 14.39
C GLY A 173 -19.25 -5.54 15.25
N SER A 174 -20.44 -5.56 14.63
CA SER A 174 -21.71 -5.50 15.34
C SER A 174 -22.01 -6.83 16.03
N LEU A 175 -22.20 -6.78 17.35
CA LEU A 175 -22.61 -7.93 18.17
C LEU A 175 -24.13 -8.01 18.21
N HIS A 176 -24.72 -8.62 17.18
CA HIS A 176 -26.11 -9.08 17.25
C HIS A 176 -26.13 -10.40 18.01
N SER A 177 -26.42 -10.35 19.30
CA SER A 177 -26.70 -11.56 20.07
C SER A 177 -28.19 -11.71 20.30
N THR A 178 -28.75 -12.82 19.80
CA THR A 178 -30.10 -13.27 20.11
C THR A 178 -30.16 -14.04 21.43
N ASP A 179 -29.03 -14.30 22.08
CA ASP A 179 -28.95 -15.01 23.36
C ASP A 179 -29.16 -14.01 24.52
N PRO A 180 -30.23 -14.17 25.35
CA PRO A 180 -30.47 -13.35 26.53
C PRO A 180 -29.29 -13.33 27.53
N ARG A 181 -28.44 -14.37 27.55
CA ARG A 181 -27.24 -14.41 28.40
C ARG A 181 -26.14 -13.44 27.94
N SER A 182 -26.15 -13.04 26.68
CA SER A 182 -25.22 -12.04 26.15
C SER A 182 -25.45 -10.64 26.72
N SER A 183 -26.60 -10.39 27.35
CA SER A 183 -26.88 -9.22 28.19
C SER A 183 -25.96 -9.11 29.42
N MET A 184 -25.27 -10.19 29.81
CA MET A 184 -24.36 -10.20 30.96
C MET A 184 -22.93 -9.77 30.59
N VAL A 185 -22.61 -9.68 29.29
CA VAL A 185 -21.29 -9.26 28.81
C VAL A 185 -21.34 -7.78 28.44
N ASN A 186 -20.39 -7.01 28.93
CA ASN A 186 -20.28 -5.60 28.59
C ASN A 186 -20.03 -5.45 27.07
N LYS A 187 -20.91 -4.72 26.37
CA LYS A 187 -20.85 -4.54 24.91
C LYS A 187 -19.53 -3.94 24.44
N THR A 188 -18.96 -3.00 25.18
CA THR A 188 -17.65 -2.40 24.87
C THR A 188 -16.54 -3.44 24.95
N LEU A 189 -16.55 -4.30 25.99
CA LEU A 189 -15.54 -5.35 26.14
C LEU A 189 -15.66 -6.38 25.02
N ALA A 190 -16.87 -6.86 24.74
CA ALA A 190 -17.09 -7.82 23.67
C ALA A 190 -16.70 -7.24 22.30
N PHE A 191 -17.02 -5.96 22.04
CA PHE A 191 -16.62 -5.28 20.81
C PHE A 191 -15.09 -5.19 20.70
N ASN A 192 -14.41 -4.81 21.79
CA ASN A 192 -12.96 -4.69 21.81
C ASN A 192 -12.27 -6.05 21.62
N LEU A 193 -12.82 -7.14 22.18
CA LEU A 193 -12.33 -8.50 21.94
C LEU A 193 -12.46 -8.90 20.46
N GLN A 194 -13.59 -8.57 19.83
CA GLN A 194 -13.79 -8.79 18.39
C GLN A 194 -12.76 -7.98 17.58
N PHE A 195 -12.60 -6.70 17.88
CA PHE A 195 -11.61 -5.83 17.23
C PHE A 195 -10.19 -6.38 17.38
N ASP A 196 -9.81 -6.82 18.57
CA ASP A 196 -8.49 -7.39 18.84
C ASP A 196 -8.27 -8.72 18.12
N SER A 197 -9.32 -9.53 17.94
CA SER A 197 -9.24 -10.76 17.14
C SER A 197 -8.92 -10.48 15.67
N VAL A 198 -9.39 -9.36 15.14
CA VAL A 198 -9.09 -8.90 13.76
C VAL A 198 -7.65 -8.38 13.68
N VAL A 199 -7.26 -7.52 14.63
CA VAL A 199 -5.89 -7.00 14.70
C VAL A 199 -4.86 -8.13 14.79
N ASN A 200 -5.14 -9.15 15.60
CA ASN A 200 -4.21 -10.25 15.89
C ASN A 200 -4.29 -11.43 14.92
N GLN A 201 -5.04 -11.33 13.81
CA GLN A 201 -4.94 -12.31 12.74
C GLN A 201 -3.47 -12.45 12.30
N PRO A 202 -2.94 -13.64 12.03
CA PRO A 202 -1.57 -13.79 11.53
C PRO A 202 -1.47 -13.33 10.07
N SER A 203 -0.29 -12.86 9.67
CA SER A 203 -0.03 -12.42 8.29
C SER A 203 -0.11 -13.56 7.27
N GLU A 204 0.10 -14.81 7.70
CA GLU A 204 -0.02 -16.02 6.86
C GLU A 204 -1.46 -16.53 6.76
N SER A 205 -2.42 -15.87 7.43
CA SER A 205 -3.81 -16.31 7.40
C SER A 205 -4.44 -16.05 6.04
N GLU A 206 -5.12 -17.06 5.48
CA GLU A 206 -5.90 -16.95 4.24
C GLU A 206 -7.16 -16.06 4.37
N VAL A 207 -7.40 -15.47 5.54
CA VAL A 207 -8.53 -14.54 5.77
C VAL A 207 -8.36 -13.20 5.05
N PHE A 208 -7.13 -12.81 4.72
CA PHE A 208 -6.85 -11.59 3.98
C PHE A 208 -7.04 -11.82 2.48
N GLN A 209 -7.99 -11.11 1.89
CA GLN A 209 -8.22 -11.10 0.45
C GLN A 209 -7.11 -10.28 -0.23
N PRO A 210 -6.36 -10.85 -1.19
CA PRO A 210 -5.27 -10.14 -1.87
C PRO A 210 -5.82 -9.01 -2.76
N ILE A 211 -5.11 -7.88 -2.79
CA ILE A 211 -5.48 -6.68 -3.57
C ILE A 211 -4.42 -6.39 -4.62
N THR A 212 -3.19 -6.17 -4.18
CA THR A 212 -2.06 -5.86 -5.07
C THR A 212 -0.80 -6.50 -4.53
N ASP A 213 -0.04 -7.09 -5.42
CA ASP A 213 1.21 -7.76 -5.11
C ASP A 213 2.41 -6.81 -5.23
N GLY A 214 3.57 -7.21 -4.72
CA GLY A 214 4.82 -6.43 -4.83
C GLY A 214 4.84 -5.16 -3.99
N VAL A 215 4.10 -5.13 -2.89
CA VAL A 215 4.10 -4.00 -1.96
C VAL A 215 5.33 -4.06 -1.08
N ILE A 216 6.14 -3.00 -1.15
CA ILE A 216 7.36 -2.86 -0.34
C ILE A 216 7.29 -1.74 0.67
N HIS A 217 6.36 -0.80 0.53
CA HIS A 217 6.18 0.27 1.51
C HIS A 217 4.70 0.41 1.76
N PHE A 218 4.30 0.44 3.02
CA PHE A 218 2.93 0.67 3.42
C PHE A 218 2.93 1.36 4.77
N ARG A 219 2.52 2.62 4.78
CA ARG A 219 2.55 3.48 5.97
C ARG A 219 1.26 4.26 6.07
N ILE A 220 0.75 4.38 7.30
CA ILE A 220 -0.36 5.26 7.64
C ILE A 220 0.07 6.20 8.77
N THR A 221 -0.26 7.48 8.64
CA THR A 221 0.14 8.50 9.62
C THR A 221 -1.02 9.42 9.93
N ALA A 222 -1.31 9.62 11.21
CA ALA A 222 -2.46 10.39 11.66
C ALA A 222 -2.10 11.87 11.85
N PHE A 223 -3.02 12.77 11.51
CA PHE A 223 -2.87 14.22 11.65
C PHE A 223 -4.05 14.85 12.37
N ASP A 224 -3.77 15.91 13.12
CA ASP A 224 -4.78 16.72 13.79
C ASP A 224 -5.46 17.74 12.84
N GLN A 225 -6.41 18.50 13.37
CA GLN A 225 -7.17 19.50 12.60
C GLN A 225 -6.31 20.64 12.04
N PHE A 226 -5.12 20.86 12.60
CA PHE A 226 -4.16 21.86 12.14
C PHE A 226 -3.14 21.28 11.16
N GLY A 227 -3.30 20.01 10.77
CA GLY A 227 -2.39 19.32 9.85
C GLY A 227 -1.04 18.95 10.48
N ARG A 228 -0.96 18.92 11.82
CA ARG A 228 0.24 18.47 12.54
C ARG A 228 0.16 16.96 12.70
N GLU A 229 1.28 16.28 12.47
CA GLU A 229 1.37 14.85 12.74
C GLU A 229 1.06 14.62 14.21
N ILE A 230 0.11 13.72 14.47
CA ILE A 230 -0.13 13.27 15.83
C ILE A 230 1.06 12.37 16.12
N MET A 231 1.98 12.87 16.96
CA MET A 231 3.19 12.16 17.32
C MET A 231 2.97 11.28 18.55
N ALA A 232 3.87 10.34 18.73
CA ALA A 232 4.12 9.67 19.99
C ALA A 232 4.14 10.65 21.16
N THR A 233 3.13 10.59 22.01
CA THR A 233 3.19 11.32 23.26
C THR A 233 4.19 10.63 24.19
N VAL A 234 5.39 11.19 24.33
CA VAL A 234 5.94 11.38 25.69
C VAL A 234 4.89 12.23 26.39
N PRO A 235 4.41 11.89 27.60
CA PRO A 235 3.17 12.39 28.21
C PRO A 235 3.15 13.91 28.43
N ARG A 236 3.01 14.68 27.36
CA ARG A 236 2.82 16.12 27.37
C ARG A 236 1.67 16.43 26.44
N LEU A 237 0.57 16.81 27.08
CA LEU A 237 -0.64 17.43 26.55
C LEU A 237 -1.02 17.03 25.11
N ASN A 238 -1.72 15.91 25.01
CA ASN A 238 -2.92 15.73 24.21
C ASN A 238 -2.97 16.46 22.84
N PRO A 239 -2.43 15.83 21.78
CA PRO A 239 -2.40 16.40 20.43
C PRO A 239 -3.78 16.58 19.78
N LEU A 240 -4.84 15.95 20.29
CA LEU A 240 -6.21 16.06 19.76
C LEU A 240 -7.08 17.10 20.49
N GLY A 241 -6.58 17.75 21.55
CA GLY A 241 -7.37 18.69 22.35
C GLY A 241 -8.56 18.07 23.11
N LEU A 242 -8.79 16.75 23.01
CA LEU A 242 -9.85 16.03 23.70
C LEU A 242 -9.39 15.52 25.08
N ASN A 243 -8.97 16.42 25.95
CA ASN A 243 -8.72 16.11 27.36
C ASN A 243 -10.00 16.50 28.09
N LEU A 244 -11.06 15.70 27.94
CA LEU A 244 -12.17 15.78 28.88
C LEU A 244 -11.72 15.11 30.18
N GLN A 245 -10.74 15.73 30.87
CA GLN A 245 -10.46 15.39 32.25
C GLN A 245 -11.72 15.76 33.03
N ARG A 246 -12.51 14.75 33.40
CA ARG A 246 -13.74 14.98 34.16
C ARG A 246 -13.30 15.51 35.53
N LEU A 247 -13.54 16.80 35.77
CA LEU A 247 -13.20 17.45 37.02
C LEU A 247 -14.33 17.26 38.02
N ASN A 248 -14.00 17.12 39.30
CA ASN A 248 -14.98 17.24 40.36
C ASN A 248 -15.40 18.72 40.53
N PRO A 249 -16.44 19.03 41.32
CA PRO A 249 -16.88 20.41 41.55
C PRO A 249 -15.83 21.36 42.16
N LYS A 250 -14.67 20.84 42.61
CA LYS A 250 -13.54 21.58 43.14
C LYS A 250 -12.39 21.74 42.12
N GLY A 251 -12.63 21.44 40.85
CA GLY A 251 -11.66 21.57 39.76
C GLY A 251 -10.52 20.54 39.80
N LYS A 252 -10.64 19.47 40.61
CA LYS A 252 -9.64 18.41 40.64
C LYS A 252 -10.00 17.28 39.68
N PRO A 253 -9.03 16.63 39.02
CA PRO A 253 -9.26 15.44 38.21
C PRO A 253 -9.98 14.36 39.03
N LEU A 254 -11.08 13.81 38.51
CA LEU A 254 -11.75 12.66 39.14
C LEU A 254 -10.86 11.40 39.11
N TYR A 255 -9.92 11.32 38.16
CA TYR A 255 -8.98 10.21 38.01
C TYR A 255 -7.56 10.71 37.68
N GLY A 256 -6.54 10.09 38.26
CA GLY A 256 -5.14 10.33 37.91
C GLY A 256 -4.82 9.70 36.55
N VAL A 257 -4.16 10.46 35.67
CA VAL A 257 -3.73 9.97 34.34
C VAL A 257 -2.61 8.95 34.55
N ARG A 258 -2.91 7.67 34.33
CA ARG A 258 -1.93 6.59 34.27
C ARG A 258 -1.36 6.53 32.85
N THR A 259 -0.09 6.86 32.70
CA THR A 259 0.61 7.03 31.41
C THR A 259 0.92 5.72 30.68
N ASP A 260 0.62 4.58 31.30
CA ASP A 260 0.72 3.22 30.75
C ASP A 260 -0.59 2.75 30.09
N ARG A 261 -1.64 3.59 30.05
CA ARG A 261 -2.97 3.18 29.57
C ARG A 261 -3.49 4.16 28.52
N PRO A 262 -3.93 3.67 27.35
CA PRO A 262 -4.39 4.56 26.29
C PRO A 262 -5.72 5.19 26.66
N VAL A 263 -5.75 6.50 26.86
CA VAL A 263 -6.96 7.33 26.98
C VAL A 263 -7.60 7.50 25.59
N ASP A 264 -8.86 7.92 25.50
CA ASP A 264 -9.52 8.22 24.22
C ASP A 264 -8.63 9.08 23.30
N GLY A 265 -8.35 8.57 22.09
CA GLY A 265 -7.46 9.19 21.11
C GLY A 265 -5.94 9.12 21.38
N THR A 266 -5.45 8.18 22.19
CA THR A 266 -4.02 8.09 22.53
C THR A 266 -3.18 7.39 21.46
N LEU A 267 -2.25 8.14 20.86
CA LEU A 267 -1.10 7.54 20.19
C LEU A 267 -0.07 7.07 21.22
N VAL A 268 0.24 5.77 21.15
CA VAL A 268 1.28 5.13 21.98
C VAL A 268 2.36 4.63 21.03
N GLN A 269 3.52 5.28 21.02
CA GLN A 269 4.72 4.74 20.37
C GLN A 269 5.55 4.01 21.42
N GLU A 270 5.91 2.75 21.16
CA GLU A 270 6.80 2.00 22.04
C GLU A 270 8.25 2.50 21.89
N LEU A 271 9.05 2.35 22.96
CA LEU A 271 10.50 2.38 22.82
C LEU A 271 10.89 1.30 21.79
N GLU A 272 11.80 1.62 20.88
CA GLU A 272 12.20 0.86 19.66
C GLU A 272 11.65 1.38 18.31
N GLY A 273 11.00 2.55 18.28
CA GLY A 273 10.71 3.24 17.01
C GLY A 273 9.56 2.64 16.20
N GLN A 274 8.83 1.67 16.74
CA GLN A 274 7.57 1.21 16.16
C GLN A 274 6.46 2.21 16.46
N THR A 275 6.02 2.93 15.43
CA THR A 275 4.87 3.83 15.52
C THR A 275 3.60 3.00 15.57
N ARG A 276 3.01 2.86 16.76
CA ARG A 276 1.67 2.32 16.95
C ARG A 276 0.70 3.47 17.23
N ALA A 277 -0.53 3.32 16.76
CA ALA A 277 -1.58 4.29 16.97
C ALA A 277 -2.83 3.59 17.48
N TRP A 278 -3.48 4.16 18.48
CA TRP A 278 -4.80 3.72 18.92
C TRP A 278 -5.74 4.90 18.99
N PHE A 279 -6.96 4.70 18.51
CA PHE A 279 -8.03 5.66 18.70
C PHE A 279 -9.24 4.96 19.29
N TYR A 280 -9.68 5.47 20.43
CA TYR A 280 -10.89 5.06 21.15
C TYR A 280 -11.79 6.29 21.20
N GLY A 281 -13.04 6.17 20.78
CA GLY A 281 -14.03 7.25 20.94
C GLY A 281 -13.81 8.54 20.11
N ALA A 282 -12.62 8.77 19.57
CA ALA A 282 -12.22 10.00 18.88
C ALA A 282 -11.29 9.68 17.70
N LEU A 283 -11.54 10.28 16.54
CA LEU A 283 -10.78 10.03 15.30
C LEU A 283 -9.88 11.22 14.96
N PRO A 284 -8.73 11.00 14.30
CA PRO A 284 -7.92 12.10 13.77
C PRO A 284 -8.67 12.84 12.66
N SER A 285 -8.21 14.04 12.32
CA SER A 285 -8.83 14.82 11.24
C SER A 285 -8.42 14.32 9.86
N TYR A 286 -7.18 13.85 9.73
CA TYR A 286 -6.66 13.29 8.48
C TYR A 286 -5.77 12.08 8.74
N PHE A 287 -5.65 11.22 7.73
CA PHE A 287 -4.54 10.30 7.60
C PHE A 287 -3.76 10.58 6.32
N ASP A 288 -2.43 10.50 6.36
CA ASP A 288 -1.65 10.29 5.15
C ASP A 288 -1.44 8.78 4.99
N LEU A 289 -1.78 8.29 3.81
CA LEU A 289 -1.55 6.92 3.38
C LEU A 289 -0.47 6.92 2.31
N GLU A 290 0.52 6.04 2.47
CA GLU A 290 1.61 5.82 1.53
C GLU A 290 1.67 4.35 1.15
N ILE A 291 1.75 4.06 -0.15
CA ILE A 291 1.93 2.71 -0.68
C ILE A 291 3.01 2.72 -1.77
N GLY A 292 4.02 1.87 -1.63
CA GLY A 292 5.09 1.66 -2.60
C GLY A 292 4.97 0.27 -3.23
N VAL A 293 4.86 0.22 -4.56
CA VAL A 293 4.65 -1.00 -5.34
C VAL A 293 5.76 -1.17 -6.38
N ILE A 294 6.32 -2.37 -6.50
CA ILE A 294 7.35 -2.70 -7.49
C ILE A 294 6.69 -3.09 -8.83
N ASP A 295 7.36 -2.78 -9.95
CA ASP A 295 7.05 -3.31 -11.28
C ASP A 295 6.96 -4.87 -11.31
N PRO A 296 5.88 -5.50 -11.82
CA PRO A 296 5.70 -6.94 -11.91
C PRO A 296 6.87 -7.68 -12.53
N LYS A 297 7.52 -7.12 -13.57
CA LYS A 297 8.67 -7.78 -14.20
C LYS A 297 9.87 -7.84 -13.27
N VAL A 298 10.05 -6.80 -12.47
CA VAL A 298 11.11 -6.76 -11.44
C VAL A 298 10.73 -7.68 -10.28
N LEU A 299 9.45 -7.71 -9.88
CA LEU A 299 8.96 -8.62 -8.85
C LEU A 299 9.19 -10.10 -9.22
N GLU A 300 8.91 -10.50 -10.47
CA GLU A 300 9.19 -11.84 -10.98
C GLU A 300 10.69 -12.17 -10.91
N GLN A 301 11.54 -11.22 -11.30
CA GLN A 301 13.00 -11.38 -11.21
C GLN A 301 13.47 -11.51 -9.76
N VAL A 302 12.93 -10.70 -8.85
CA VAL A 302 13.24 -10.77 -7.43
C VAL A 302 12.86 -12.13 -6.85
N ARG A 303 11.66 -12.63 -7.17
CA ARG A 303 11.19 -13.94 -6.69
C ARG A 303 11.99 -15.12 -7.26
N ALA A 304 12.56 -14.96 -8.45
CA ALA A 304 13.45 -15.95 -9.05
C ALA A 304 14.85 -15.95 -8.41
N LEU A 305 15.24 -14.88 -7.71
CA LEU A 305 16.53 -14.78 -7.04
C LEU A 305 16.51 -15.44 -5.65
N PRO A 306 17.62 -16.05 -5.22
CA PRO A 306 17.78 -16.50 -3.83
C PRO A 306 17.59 -15.33 -2.84
N PRO A 307 16.97 -15.55 -1.66
CA PRO A 307 16.62 -14.49 -0.70
C PRO A 307 17.77 -13.52 -0.37
N GLN A 308 19.00 -14.02 -0.25
CA GLN A 308 20.17 -13.21 0.07
C GLN A 308 20.51 -12.14 -0.99
N PHE A 309 20.09 -12.30 -2.25
CA PHE A 309 20.39 -11.36 -3.33
C PHE A 309 19.24 -10.41 -3.66
N GLN A 310 18.03 -10.69 -3.16
CA GLN A 310 16.82 -9.93 -3.48
C GLN A 310 16.93 -8.45 -3.07
N ALA A 311 17.47 -8.18 -1.89
CA ALA A 311 17.64 -6.84 -1.36
C ALA A 311 18.63 -5.99 -2.18
N SER A 312 19.80 -6.55 -2.50
CA SER A 312 20.80 -5.87 -3.33
C SER A 312 20.28 -5.59 -4.74
N PHE A 313 19.61 -6.57 -5.34
CA PHE A 313 18.98 -6.41 -6.65
C PHE A 313 17.91 -5.31 -6.67
N LEU A 314 17.02 -5.28 -5.67
CA LEU A 314 16.02 -4.21 -5.55
C LEU A 314 16.63 -2.84 -5.30
N GLY A 315 17.71 -2.77 -4.51
CA GLY A 315 18.45 -1.53 -4.27
C GLY A 315 18.92 -0.86 -5.56
N GLN A 316 19.38 -1.66 -6.52
CA GLN A 316 19.79 -1.20 -7.85
C GLN A 316 18.61 -0.86 -8.79
N LYS A 317 17.39 -1.25 -8.42
CA LYS A 317 16.16 -1.05 -9.21
C LYS A 317 15.15 -0.14 -8.49
N ILE A 318 15.61 0.75 -7.60
CA ILE A 318 14.71 1.64 -6.85
C ILE A 318 13.87 2.56 -7.76
N ASN A 319 14.36 2.87 -8.96
CA ASN A 319 13.63 3.60 -9.99
C ASN A 319 12.47 2.80 -10.62
N LYS A 320 12.27 1.55 -10.20
CA LYS A 320 11.16 0.66 -10.62
C LYS A 320 10.11 0.48 -9.53
N VAL A 321 10.15 1.34 -8.51
CA VAL A 321 9.14 1.42 -7.47
C VAL A 321 8.27 2.65 -7.70
N SER A 322 6.97 2.45 -7.81
CA SER A 322 5.98 3.53 -7.82
C SER A 322 5.52 3.80 -6.39
N LEU A 323 5.69 5.03 -5.90
CA LEU A 323 5.19 5.49 -4.60
C LEU A 323 3.94 6.34 -4.79
N PHE A 324 2.84 5.90 -4.20
CA PHE A 324 1.59 6.64 -4.16
C PHE A 324 1.37 7.16 -2.75
N ARG A 325 0.97 8.44 -2.65
CA ARG A 325 0.66 9.08 -1.37
C ARG A 325 -0.62 9.88 -1.48
N GLN A 326 -1.49 9.74 -0.50
CA GLN A 326 -2.72 10.52 -0.43
C GLN A 326 -3.11 10.87 1.00
N ARG A 327 -3.52 12.14 1.19
CA ARG A 327 -4.16 12.60 2.42
C ARG A 327 -5.65 12.30 2.36
N VAL A 328 -6.16 11.62 3.38
CA VAL A 328 -7.54 11.19 3.54
C VAL A 328 -8.19 11.99 4.66
N PRO A 329 -9.17 12.87 4.36
CA PRO A 329 -9.94 13.54 5.39
C PRO A 329 -10.94 12.57 6.04
N ILE A 330 -10.96 12.54 7.37
CA ILE A 330 -11.93 11.75 8.13
C ILE A 330 -13.12 12.63 8.47
N ARG A 331 -14.29 12.24 7.96
CA ARG A 331 -15.54 12.97 8.21
C ARG A 331 -16.09 12.56 9.57
N GLN A 332 -16.03 13.47 10.54
CA GLN A 332 -16.82 13.31 11.76
C GLN A 332 -18.28 13.62 11.41
N LEU A 333 -19.07 12.58 11.14
CA LEU A 333 -20.52 12.72 11.07
C LEU A 333 -21.01 13.12 12.46
N ARG A 334 -21.66 14.28 12.51
CA ARG A 334 -22.05 14.98 13.73
C ARG A 334 -23.26 14.35 14.40
#